data_AF-A0A9C6TAP7-F1
#
_entry.id   AF-A0A9C6TAP7-F1
#
_cell.length_a   1.000
_cell.length_b   1.000
_cell.length_c   1.000
_cell.angle_alpha   90.00
_cell.angle_beta   90.00
_cell.angle_gamma   90.00
#
_symmetry.space_group_name_H-M   'P 1'
#
loop_
_entity.id
_entity.type
_entity.pdbx_description
1 polymer ?
#
loop_
_entity_poly.entity_id
_entity_poly.type
_entity_poly.pdbx_seq_one_letter_code
_entity_poly.pdbx_strand_id
1 'polypeptide(L)'
;MRHHKFVVRDASFTKLCSTKNILTVNGEFPGPTLYVTKGESIIVDVYNRANYNITIHWHGVNQPRYPWSDGPEFITQCPIQPGGLFSQKVIFSEEEGTLWWHAHSDWSRATVHGAIVIQPKPGHTYPFPKPHKEVPIILGFVVVVEWWKEDIVQVFNNFETGGGDPLASDAYTINGQPGDLYNCSNNGMLIITVSVNSLPCSTCEASHIPGNRLAASVNNISFQLPSGNNILNAYYHHLQGVYTQDFPDVPPELFDFTASDLSPFLTTPSVDTEVKVVEYGSTVELVLQGTNLLAGTEHPMHLHGHSFYVVGWGFGNFDKDKDPLTYNLVDPPYQNTIAIPKNGWVTIRFKAQNPGVWFMHCHLERHVSWGMAMTFIVKDGKNPEEQMLPPPPDMPQCQNIHSLVQKLDSFFF
;
A
#
# COMPACT_ATOMS: atom_id res chain seq x y z
N MET A 1 -25.80 -7.06 9.60
CA MET A 1 -24.46 -6.88 9.02
C MET A 1 -24.42 -7.71 7.74
N ARG A 2 -24.00 -7.16 6.60
CA ARG A 2 -23.94 -7.93 5.35
C ARG A 2 -22.66 -8.77 5.31
N HIS A 3 -22.77 -9.97 4.76
CA HIS A 3 -21.66 -10.91 4.61
C HIS A 3 -21.31 -11.08 3.13
N HIS A 4 -20.03 -11.04 2.82
CA HIS A 4 -19.47 -11.33 1.50
C HIS A 4 -18.51 -12.51 1.62
N LYS A 5 -18.42 -13.30 0.55
CA LYS A 5 -17.52 -14.45 0.48
C LYS A 5 -16.49 -14.20 -0.61
N PHE A 6 -15.22 -14.14 -0.22
CA PHE A 6 -14.08 -14.00 -1.12
C PHE A 6 -13.32 -15.32 -1.15
N VAL A 7 -13.35 -16.02 -2.28
CA VAL A 7 -12.56 -17.23 -2.50
C VAL A 7 -11.35 -16.87 -3.35
N VAL A 8 -10.19 -16.75 -2.73
CA VAL A 8 -8.92 -16.50 -3.43
C VAL A 8 -8.48 -17.79 -4.08
N ARG A 9 -8.37 -17.83 -5.41
CA ARG A 9 -8.01 -19.03 -6.18
C ARG A 9 -7.35 -18.67 -7.50
N ASP A 10 -6.63 -19.65 -8.05
CA ASP A 10 -6.14 -19.57 -9.41
C ASP A 10 -7.29 -19.65 -10.41
N ALA A 11 -7.23 -18.81 -11.44
CA ALA A 11 -8.11 -18.85 -12.60
C ALA A 11 -7.34 -18.54 -13.86
N SER A 12 -7.71 -19.19 -14.97
CA SER A 12 -7.03 -19.05 -16.26
C SER A 12 -7.55 -17.83 -17.02
N PHE A 13 -6.64 -16.94 -17.41
CA PHE A 13 -6.94 -15.77 -18.21
C PHE A 13 -6.00 -15.68 -19.41
N THR A 14 -6.55 -15.29 -20.55
CA THR A 14 -5.79 -15.04 -21.78
C THR A 14 -5.76 -13.55 -22.07
N LYS A 15 -4.55 -12.97 -22.13
CA LYS A 15 -4.30 -11.59 -22.58
C LYS A 15 -3.01 -11.55 -23.37
N LEU A 16 -2.92 -10.64 -24.35
CA LEU A 16 -1.73 -10.50 -25.20
C LEU A 16 -1.32 -11.82 -25.88
N CYS A 17 -2.31 -12.59 -26.33
CA CYS A 17 -2.16 -13.94 -26.93
C CYS A 17 -1.52 -15.01 -26.02
N SER A 18 -1.34 -14.74 -24.72
CA SER A 18 -0.76 -15.67 -23.75
C SER A 18 -1.79 -16.03 -22.67
N THR A 19 -1.87 -17.32 -22.35
CA THR A 19 -2.74 -17.84 -21.29
C THR A 19 -1.89 -18.16 -20.08
N LYS A 20 -2.26 -17.61 -18.92
CA LYS A 20 -1.66 -17.97 -17.64
C LYS A 20 -2.73 -18.10 -16.57
N ASN A 21 -2.41 -18.82 -15.50
CA ASN A 21 -3.22 -18.80 -14.30
C ASN A 21 -2.82 -17.57 -13.47
N ILE A 22 -3.81 -16.87 -12.94
CA ILE A 22 -3.62 -15.74 -12.04
C ILE A 22 -4.43 -15.94 -10.78
N LEU A 23 -3.95 -15.37 -9.67
CA LEU A 23 -4.72 -15.26 -8.45
C LEU A 23 -5.89 -14.31 -8.65
N THR A 24 -7.08 -14.75 -8.28
CA THR A 24 -8.33 -13.99 -8.41
C THR A 24 -9.18 -14.15 -7.17
N VAL A 25 -10.14 -13.24 -7.00
CA VAL A 25 -11.24 -13.45 -6.05
C VAL A 25 -12.44 -13.99 -6.82
N ASN A 26 -12.96 -15.13 -6.38
CA ASN A 26 -14.10 -15.82 -6.98
C ASN A 26 -13.92 -16.23 -8.46
N GLY A 27 -12.71 -16.14 -9.02
CA GLY A 27 -12.46 -16.38 -10.45
C GLY A 27 -12.64 -15.14 -11.33
N GLU A 28 -12.81 -13.96 -10.73
CA GLU A 28 -13.04 -12.69 -11.43
C GLU A 28 -11.75 -11.85 -11.46
N PHE A 29 -11.50 -11.19 -12.58
CA PHE A 29 -10.42 -10.23 -12.76
C PHE A 29 -10.86 -9.04 -13.63
N PRO A 30 -10.90 -7.80 -13.09
CA PRO A 30 -10.78 -7.45 -11.66
C PRO A 30 -11.82 -8.17 -10.81
N GLY A 31 -11.58 -8.25 -9.50
CA GLY A 31 -12.48 -8.91 -8.56
C GLY A 31 -13.82 -8.18 -8.35
N PRO A 32 -14.73 -8.77 -7.56
CA PRO A 32 -16.08 -8.24 -7.37
C PRO A 32 -16.08 -6.85 -6.73
N THR A 33 -17.02 -6.00 -7.18
CA THR A 33 -17.27 -4.69 -6.56
C THR A 33 -18.10 -4.84 -5.29
N LEU A 34 -17.65 -4.21 -4.20
CA LEU A 34 -18.43 -4.13 -2.96
C LEU A 34 -19.27 -2.85 -2.95
N TYR A 35 -20.58 -2.99 -2.81
CA TYR A 35 -21.50 -1.86 -2.66
C TYR A 35 -21.89 -1.72 -1.20
N VAL A 36 -21.56 -0.60 -0.58
CA VAL A 36 -21.79 -0.29 0.83
C VAL A 36 -22.47 1.04 1.04
N THR A 37 -23.08 1.23 2.20
CA THR A 37 -23.65 2.52 2.58
C THR A 37 -22.76 3.17 3.63
N LYS A 38 -22.60 4.49 3.59
CA LYS A 38 -21.79 5.23 4.58
C LYS A 38 -22.21 4.89 6.01
N GLY A 39 -21.23 4.59 6.87
CA GLY A 39 -21.47 4.21 8.27
C GLY A 39 -21.91 2.76 8.49
N GLU A 40 -22.02 1.94 7.44
CA GLU A 40 -22.31 0.52 7.55
C GLU A 40 -21.04 -0.27 7.96
N SER A 41 -21.22 -1.46 8.54
CA SER A 41 -20.14 -2.46 8.62
C SER A 41 -20.53 -3.71 7.85
N ILE A 42 -19.54 -4.34 7.21
CA ILE A 42 -19.69 -5.62 6.52
C ILE A 42 -18.70 -6.63 7.09
N ILE A 43 -18.96 -7.91 6.84
CA ILE A 43 -18.03 -9.01 7.08
C ILE A 43 -17.65 -9.60 5.73
N VAL A 44 -16.36 -9.85 5.52
CA VAL A 44 -15.85 -10.54 4.34
C VAL A 44 -15.09 -11.79 4.77
N ASP A 45 -15.64 -12.95 4.44
CA ASP A 45 -15.04 -14.25 4.71
C ASP A 45 -14.05 -14.56 3.59
N VAL A 46 -12.75 -14.45 3.89
CA VAL A 46 -11.66 -14.66 2.93
C VAL A 46 -11.16 -16.11 3.04
N TYR A 47 -11.52 -16.92 2.06
CA TYR A 47 -11.05 -18.30 1.92
C TYR A 47 -9.84 -18.33 1.01
N ASN A 48 -8.68 -18.70 1.55
CA ASN A 48 -7.50 -18.91 0.74
C ASN A 48 -7.51 -20.33 0.14
N ARG A 49 -7.81 -20.43 -1.16
CA ARG A 49 -7.71 -21.67 -1.95
C ARG A 49 -6.53 -21.63 -2.93
N ALA A 50 -5.66 -20.63 -2.81
CA ALA A 50 -4.41 -20.56 -3.54
C ALA A 50 -3.32 -21.40 -2.86
N ASN A 51 -2.19 -21.55 -3.55
CA ASN A 51 -1.01 -22.24 -3.02
C ASN A 51 -0.05 -21.31 -2.26
N TYR A 52 -0.39 -20.02 -2.15
CA TYR A 52 0.44 -18.98 -1.55
C TYR A 52 -0.29 -18.30 -0.39
N ASN A 53 0.48 -17.67 0.48
CA ASN A 53 -0.01 -16.82 1.53
C ASN A 53 -0.74 -15.59 0.95
N ILE A 54 -1.79 -15.13 1.63
CA ILE A 54 -2.54 -13.96 1.17
C ILE A 54 -3.07 -13.15 2.35
N THR A 55 -3.12 -11.83 2.17
CA THR A 55 -3.93 -10.92 2.99
C THR A 55 -4.77 -10.03 2.07
N ILE A 56 -5.84 -9.44 2.61
CA ILE A 56 -6.69 -8.47 1.89
C ILE A 56 -6.78 -7.20 2.73
N HIS A 57 -6.60 -6.06 2.06
CA HIS A 57 -6.69 -4.72 2.62
C HIS A 57 -7.82 -3.91 1.98
N TRP A 58 -8.46 -3.06 2.80
CA TRP A 58 -9.60 -2.22 2.45
C TRP A 58 -9.13 -0.77 2.27
N HIS A 59 -8.52 -0.50 1.12
CA HIS A 59 -7.81 0.75 0.88
C HIS A 59 -8.67 1.99 1.07
N GLY A 60 -8.21 2.86 1.97
CA GLY A 60 -8.86 4.13 2.33
C GLY A 60 -10.01 3.99 3.33
N VAL A 61 -10.32 2.79 3.82
CA VAL A 61 -11.24 2.60 4.94
C VAL A 61 -10.48 2.83 6.25
N ASN A 62 -10.98 3.71 7.11
CA ASN A 62 -10.28 4.08 8.34
C ASN A 62 -10.22 2.94 9.37
N GLN A 63 -11.16 1.98 9.35
CA GLN A 63 -11.20 0.88 10.31
C GLN A 63 -11.13 1.35 11.79
N PRO A 64 -12.03 2.25 12.23
CA PRO A 64 -11.92 2.91 13.53
C PRO A 64 -11.83 1.90 14.68
N ARG A 65 -10.71 1.97 15.41
CA ARG A 65 -10.33 1.14 16.57
C ARG A 65 -10.15 -0.34 16.25
N TYR A 66 -10.13 -0.71 14.97
CA TYR A 66 -10.15 -2.12 14.55
C TYR A 66 -9.07 -2.44 13.51
N PRO A 67 -7.78 -2.23 13.83
CA PRO A 67 -6.67 -2.53 12.92
C PRO A 67 -6.55 -4.03 12.59
N TRP A 68 -7.18 -4.93 13.35
CA TRP A 68 -7.17 -6.39 13.15
C TRP A 68 -7.70 -6.87 11.79
N SER A 69 -8.49 -6.04 11.10
CA SER A 69 -8.97 -6.31 9.75
C SER A 69 -8.47 -5.28 8.74
N ASP A 70 -7.35 -4.62 9.03
CA ASP A 70 -6.72 -3.70 8.09
C ASP A 70 -6.01 -4.44 6.96
N GLY A 71 -5.27 -5.53 7.26
CA GLY A 71 -4.74 -6.44 6.23
C GLY A 71 -3.25 -6.40 5.88
N PRO A 72 -2.44 -5.33 6.10
CA PRO A 72 -1.04 -5.36 5.69
C PRO A 72 -0.26 -6.48 6.39
N GLU A 73 0.37 -7.34 5.58
CA GLU A 73 1.07 -8.54 6.02
C GLU A 73 2.22 -8.20 6.98
N PHE A 74 2.33 -8.94 8.08
CA PHE A 74 3.29 -8.73 9.18
C PHE A 74 3.21 -7.37 9.90
N ILE A 75 2.31 -6.47 9.49
CA ILE A 75 2.02 -5.24 10.24
C ILE A 75 0.84 -5.46 11.18
N THR A 76 -0.34 -5.79 10.63
CA THR A 76 -1.58 -5.94 11.42
C THR A 76 -2.01 -7.40 11.58
N GLN A 77 -1.59 -8.25 10.65
CA GLN A 77 -1.91 -9.68 10.70
C GLN A 77 -0.79 -10.50 10.08
N CYS A 78 -0.72 -11.76 10.48
CA CYS A 78 0.02 -12.74 9.71
C CYS A 78 -0.81 -13.22 8.51
N PRO A 79 -0.18 -13.78 7.47
CA PRO A 79 -0.87 -14.18 6.26
C PRO A 79 -1.89 -15.31 6.48
N ILE A 80 -3.00 -15.24 5.75
CA ILE A 80 -3.96 -16.34 5.65
C ILE A 80 -3.29 -17.45 4.85
N GLN A 81 -3.00 -18.57 5.50
CA GLN A 81 -2.31 -19.71 4.88
C GLN A 81 -3.18 -20.40 3.82
N PRO A 82 -2.58 -21.13 2.86
CA PRO A 82 -3.30 -22.01 1.96
C PRO A 82 -4.28 -22.94 2.70
N GLY A 83 -5.53 -22.97 2.25
CA GLY A 83 -6.63 -23.70 2.90
C GLY A 83 -7.26 -22.98 4.11
N GLY A 84 -6.69 -21.86 4.54
CA GLY A 84 -7.16 -21.05 5.66
C GLY A 84 -8.41 -20.22 5.34
N LEU A 85 -9.01 -19.72 6.41
CA LEU A 85 -10.16 -18.80 6.40
C LEU A 85 -9.89 -17.71 7.44
N PHE A 86 -10.14 -16.46 7.07
CA PHE A 86 -10.20 -15.35 8.01
C PHE A 86 -11.41 -14.47 7.72
N SER A 87 -12.17 -14.14 8.76
CA SER A 87 -13.38 -13.34 8.67
C SER A 87 -13.07 -11.88 8.99
N GLN A 88 -12.89 -11.05 7.97
CA GLN A 88 -12.52 -9.65 8.16
C GLN A 88 -13.76 -8.78 8.37
N LYS A 89 -13.78 -7.98 9.44
CA LYS A 89 -14.83 -6.99 9.68
C LYS A 89 -14.37 -5.64 9.14
N VAL A 90 -15.16 -5.08 8.23
CA VAL A 90 -14.86 -3.78 7.59
C VAL A 90 -15.86 -2.76 8.09
N ILE A 91 -15.35 -1.70 8.72
CA ILE A 91 -16.13 -0.67 9.41
C ILE A 91 -16.03 0.63 8.62
N PHE A 92 -17.05 0.93 7.83
CA PHE A 92 -17.17 2.22 7.15
C PHE A 92 -17.69 3.27 8.14
N SER A 93 -17.11 4.45 8.08
CA SER A 93 -17.28 5.54 9.02
C SER A 93 -17.70 6.83 8.29
N GLU A 94 -16.73 7.69 7.99
CA GLU A 94 -16.91 8.97 7.32
C GLU A 94 -16.91 8.87 5.79
N GLU A 95 -16.38 7.77 5.25
CA GLU A 95 -16.13 7.59 3.83
C GLU A 95 -17.44 7.59 3.03
N GLU A 96 -17.45 8.27 1.89
CA GLU A 96 -18.55 8.32 0.91
C GLU A 96 -17.94 8.53 -0.47
N GLY A 97 -18.33 7.74 -1.47
CA GLY A 97 -17.74 7.76 -2.79
C GLY A 97 -17.04 6.45 -3.16
N THR A 98 -15.87 6.53 -3.79
CA THR A 98 -15.18 5.37 -4.37
C THR A 98 -13.90 5.07 -3.60
N LEU A 99 -13.82 3.84 -3.09
CA LEU A 99 -12.61 3.24 -2.56
C LEU A 99 -12.32 1.94 -3.34
N TRP A 100 -11.36 1.15 -2.88
CA TRP A 100 -11.02 -0.12 -3.49
C TRP A 100 -10.45 -1.07 -2.44
N TRP A 101 -10.37 -2.35 -2.78
CA TRP A 101 -9.72 -3.37 -1.96
C TRP A 101 -8.65 -4.05 -2.80
N HIS A 102 -7.60 -4.53 -2.14
CA HIS A 102 -6.52 -5.25 -2.80
C HIS A 102 -5.81 -6.21 -1.86
N ALA A 103 -5.09 -7.19 -2.41
CA ALA A 103 -4.16 -7.98 -1.61
C ALA A 103 -3.04 -7.10 -1.04
N HIS A 104 -2.57 -7.39 0.17
CA HIS A 104 -1.50 -6.61 0.82
C HIS A 104 -0.40 -7.56 1.33
N SER A 105 0.00 -8.45 0.43
CA SER A 105 0.98 -9.51 0.62
C SER A 105 1.71 -9.74 -0.70
N ASP A 106 3.02 -9.51 -0.69
CA ASP A 106 3.87 -9.44 -1.89
C ASP A 106 3.21 -8.59 -2.99
N TRP A 107 3.40 -8.98 -4.26
CA TRP A 107 2.84 -8.28 -5.42
C TRP A 107 1.48 -8.86 -5.87
N SER A 108 0.80 -9.60 -4.99
CA SER A 108 -0.46 -10.30 -5.32
C SER A 108 -1.57 -9.35 -5.76
N ARG A 109 -1.52 -8.06 -5.38
CA ARG A 109 -2.50 -7.07 -5.82
C ARG A 109 -2.50 -6.77 -7.31
N ALA A 110 -1.46 -7.18 -8.06
CA ALA A 110 -1.45 -7.08 -9.52
C ALA A 110 -2.71 -7.72 -10.13
N THR A 111 -3.23 -8.80 -9.53
CA THR A 111 -4.44 -9.48 -9.99
C THR A 111 -5.55 -9.60 -8.94
N VAL A 112 -5.22 -9.45 -7.66
CA VAL A 112 -6.18 -9.52 -6.54
C VAL A 112 -6.54 -8.10 -6.09
N HIS A 113 -7.52 -7.49 -6.76
CA HIS A 113 -8.07 -6.18 -6.40
C HIS A 113 -9.50 -6.01 -6.95
N GLY A 114 -10.26 -5.05 -6.40
CA GLY A 114 -11.58 -4.69 -6.88
C GLY A 114 -12.10 -3.39 -6.26
N ALA A 115 -13.21 -2.88 -6.76
CA ALA A 115 -13.76 -1.59 -6.32
C ALA A 115 -14.62 -1.70 -5.05
N ILE A 116 -14.69 -0.60 -4.31
CA ILE A 116 -15.67 -0.38 -3.23
C ILE A 116 -16.44 0.89 -3.57
N VAL A 117 -17.77 0.80 -3.64
CA VAL A 117 -18.66 1.94 -3.88
C VAL A 117 -19.46 2.19 -2.61
N ILE A 118 -19.28 3.37 -2.00
CA ILE A 118 -19.90 3.77 -0.74
C ILE A 118 -20.95 4.83 -1.03
N GLN A 119 -22.21 4.41 -0.95
CA GLN A 119 -23.38 5.25 -1.22
C GLN A 119 -23.72 6.14 -0.02
N PRO A 120 -24.41 7.28 -0.27
CA PRO A 120 -24.90 8.15 0.80
C PRO A 120 -25.81 7.39 1.76
N LYS A 121 -25.84 7.84 3.02
CA LYS A 121 -26.75 7.28 4.04
C LYS A 121 -28.21 7.33 3.57
N PRO A 122 -29.09 6.41 4.03
CA PRO A 122 -30.50 6.48 3.70
C PRO A 122 -31.09 7.85 4.09
N GLY A 123 -31.86 8.44 3.19
CA GLY A 123 -32.41 9.79 3.37
C GLY A 123 -31.46 10.94 2.98
N HIS A 124 -30.23 10.64 2.54
CA HIS A 124 -29.30 11.62 2.00
C HIS A 124 -29.08 11.36 0.50
N THR A 125 -28.71 12.42 -0.22
CA THR A 125 -28.36 12.36 -1.65
C THR A 125 -26.95 12.89 -1.85
N TYR A 126 -26.33 12.54 -2.97
CA TYR A 126 -25.10 13.19 -3.40
C TYR A 126 -25.27 14.72 -3.44
N PRO A 127 -24.18 15.49 -3.24
CA PRO A 127 -24.21 16.95 -3.35
C PRO A 127 -24.35 17.44 -4.80
N PHE A 128 -24.55 16.52 -5.75
CA PHE A 128 -24.76 16.76 -7.16
C PHE A 128 -25.97 15.96 -7.67
N PRO A 129 -26.56 16.32 -8.83
CA PRO A 129 -27.69 15.58 -9.41
C PRO A 129 -27.38 14.08 -9.57
N LYS A 130 -28.34 13.23 -9.19
CA LYS A 130 -28.18 11.78 -9.27
C LYS A 130 -27.76 11.36 -10.69
N PRO A 131 -26.61 10.68 -10.86
CA PRO A 131 -26.18 10.21 -12.17
C PRO A 131 -27.19 9.23 -12.78
N HIS A 132 -27.31 9.24 -14.11
CA HIS A 132 -28.14 8.28 -14.83
C HIS A 132 -27.60 6.84 -14.69
N LYS A 133 -26.27 6.69 -14.62
CA LYS A 133 -25.54 5.45 -14.40
C LYS A 133 -24.23 5.74 -13.70
N GLU A 134 -23.76 4.77 -12.92
CA GLU A 134 -22.45 4.74 -12.28
C GLU A 134 -21.71 3.50 -12.79
N VAL A 135 -20.48 3.66 -13.27
CA VAL A 135 -19.68 2.56 -13.85
C VAL A 135 -18.30 2.63 -13.20
N PRO A 136 -17.88 1.59 -12.46
CA PRO A 136 -16.52 1.52 -11.95
C PRO A 136 -15.50 1.50 -13.09
N ILE A 137 -14.52 2.40 -13.03
CA ILE A 137 -13.36 2.41 -13.90
C ILE A 137 -12.14 2.23 -13.01
N ILE A 138 -11.48 1.09 -13.14
CA ILE A 138 -10.25 0.74 -12.44
C ILE A 138 -9.09 1.14 -13.37
N LEU A 139 -8.41 2.24 -13.00
CA LEU A 139 -7.36 2.90 -13.79
C LEU A 139 -6.00 2.87 -13.07
N GLY A 140 -4.96 2.81 -13.92
CA GLY A 140 -3.54 2.70 -13.60
C GLY A 140 -2.87 3.76 -12.73
N PHE A 141 -3.52 4.88 -12.36
CA PHE A 141 -2.78 6.06 -11.88
C PHE A 141 -2.53 6.10 -10.35
N VAL A 142 -3.41 5.49 -9.55
CA VAL A 142 -3.18 5.24 -8.11
C VAL A 142 -3.16 3.73 -7.83
N VAL A 143 -3.83 2.96 -8.69
CA VAL A 143 -3.79 1.51 -8.75
C VAL A 143 -3.13 1.14 -10.06
N VAL A 144 -1.81 0.96 -10.09
CA VAL A 144 -1.16 0.43 -11.28
C VAL A 144 -1.69 -1.00 -11.52
N VAL A 145 -2.67 -1.16 -12.42
CA VAL A 145 -3.09 -2.49 -12.90
C VAL A 145 -2.35 -2.79 -14.17
N GLU A 146 -1.20 -3.39 -13.96
CA GLU A 146 -0.29 -3.85 -15.00
C GLU A 146 -0.51 -5.33 -15.28
N TRP A 147 -0.25 -5.71 -16.52
CA TRP A 147 -0.23 -7.09 -16.95
C TRP A 147 1.19 -7.47 -17.36
N TRP A 148 1.72 -8.51 -16.73
CA TRP A 148 2.90 -9.23 -17.18
C TRP A 148 2.46 -10.52 -17.90
N LYS A 149 3.17 -10.95 -18.92
CA LYS A 149 3.01 -12.29 -19.49
C LYS A 149 3.62 -13.35 -18.57
N GLU A 150 4.68 -13.00 -17.87
CA GLU A 150 5.29 -13.84 -16.84
C GLU A 150 4.39 -13.93 -15.59
N ASP A 151 4.60 -14.98 -14.80
CA ASP A 151 3.93 -15.14 -13.51
C ASP A 151 4.43 -14.05 -12.54
N ILE A 152 3.49 -13.35 -11.88
CA ILE A 152 3.85 -12.23 -11.00
C ILE A 152 4.67 -12.71 -9.79
N VAL A 153 4.45 -13.93 -9.32
CA VAL A 153 5.23 -14.54 -8.25
C VAL A 153 6.68 -14.78 -8.71
N GLN A 154 6.88 -15.15 -9.98
CA GLN A 154 8.23 -15.31 -10.54
C GLN A 154 8.92 -13.95 -10.75
N VAL A 155 8.19 -12.95 -11.26
CA VAL A 155 8.72 -11.59 -11.41
C VAL A 155 9.19 -11.05 -10.06
N PHE A 156 8.37 -11.21 -9.01
CA PHE A 156 8.71 -10.81 -7.65
C PHE A 156 9.93 -11.58 -7.10
N ASN A 157 9.95 -12.91 -7.21
CA ASN A 157 11.07 -13.72 -6.72
C ASN A 157 12.40 -13.37 -7.42
N ASN A 158 12.37 -13.12 -8.72
CA ASN A 158 13.54 -12.70 -9.49
C ASN A 158 14.01 -11.29 -9.08
N PHE A 159 13.07 -10.38 -8.82
CA PHE A 159 13.36 -9.04 -8.30
C PHE A 159 14.03 -9.09 -6.92
N GLU A 160 13.45 -9.85 -5.98
CA GLU A 160 13.99 -10.00 -4.63
C GLU A 160 15.38 -10.65 -4.61
N THR A 161 15.57 -11.71 -5.41
CA THR A 161 16.86 -12.44 -5.47
C THR A 161 17.92 -11.71 -6.30
N GLY A 162 17.52 -11.01 -7.35
CA GLY A 162 18.42 -10.30 -8.26
C GLY A 162 18.90 -8.96 -7.72
N GLY A 163 18.13 -8.32 -6.83
CA GLY A 163 18.52 -7.07 -6.16
C GLY A 163 18.57 -5.83 -7.05
N GLY A 164 18.09 -5.92 -8.30
CA GLY A 164 18.00 -4.82 -9.26
C GLY A 164 16.55 -4.38 -9.51
N ASP A 165 16.34 -3.63 -10.59
CA ASP A 165 14.99 -3.22 -11.01
C ASP A 165 14.16 -4.42 -11.50
N PRO A 166 12.84 -4.43 -11.23
CA PRO A 166 11.93 -5.46 -11.73
C PRO A 166 11.71 -5.31 -13.25
N LEU A 167 11.28 -6.40 -13.90
CA LEU A 167 10.85 -6.35 -15.29
C LEU A 167 9.64 -5.40 -15.45
N ALA A 168 9.71 -4.52 -16.45
CA ALA A 168 8.59 -3.67 -16.81
C ALA A 168 7.38 -4.51 -17.25
N SER A 169 6.18 -3.97 -17.03
CA SER A 169 4.93 -4.60 -17.44
C SER A 169 4.80 -4.69 -18.97
N ASP A 170 4.14 -5.75 -19.45
CA ASP A 170 3.86 -5.93 -20.88
C ASP A 170 2.72 -5.02 -21.35
N ALA A 171 1.76 -4.72 -20.48
CA ALA A 171 0.65 -3.82 -20.78
C ALA A 171 0.06 -3.12 -19.56
N TYR A 172 -0.40 -1.88 -19.76
CA TYR A 172 -1.32 -1.22 -18.85
C TYR A 172 -2.75 -1.68 -19.13
N THR A 173 -3.59 -1.74 -18.11
CA THR A 173 -4.98 -2.18 -18.28
C THR A 173 -6.00 -1.22 -17.70
N ILE A 174 -7.17 -1.15 -18.34
CA ILE A 174 -8.37 -0.47 -17.84
C ILE A 174 -9.42 -1.55 -17.58
N ASN A 175 -9.89 -1.66 -16.34
CA ASN A 175 -10.77 -2.77 -15.93
C ASN A 175 -10.20 -4.14 -16.34
N GLY A 176 -8.89 -4.31 -16.19
CA GLY A 176 -8.16 -5.52 -16.57
C GLY A 176 -7.92 -5.70 -18.07
N GLN A 177 -8.42 -4.84 -18.97
CA GLN A 177 -8.21 -4.97 -20.42
C GLN A 177 -7.06 -4.08 -20.94
N PRO A 178 -6.12 -4.61 -21.74
CA PRO A 178 -5.00 -3.84 -22.31
C PRO A 178 -5.39 -2.72 -23.29
N GLY A 179 -6.57 -2.80 -23.90
CA GLY A 179 -7.01 -1.86 -24.95
C GLY A 179 -6.46 -2.18 -26.34
N ASP A 180 -6.89 -1.43 -27.36
CA ASP A 180 -6.78 -1.81 -28.78
C ASP A 180 -5.36 -1.68 -29.38
N LEU A 181 -4.41 -1.06 -28.66
CA LEU A 181 -3.04 -0.86 -29.14
C LEU A 181 -2.12 -2.08 -28.92
N TYR A 182 -2.63 -3.12 -28.26
CA TYR A 182 -1.91 -4.36 -28.01
C TYR A 182 -2.37 -5.48 -28.96
N ASN A 183 -1.47 -6.39 -29.32
CA ASN A 183 -1.85 -7.56 -30.12
C ASN A 183 -2.82 -8.47 -29.33
N CYS A 184 -3.84 -8.99 -30.02
CA CYS A 184 -4.88 -9.87 -29.48
C CYS A 184 -5.80 -9.25 -28.39
N SER A 185 -6.01 -7.93 -28.40
CA SER A 185 -7.10 -7.27 -27.66
C SER A 185 -8.10 -6.68 -28.65
N ASN A 186 -9.39 -6.93 -28.47
CA ASN A 186 -10.44 -6.29 -29.27
C ASN A 186 -11.64 -5.84 -28.42
N ASN A 187 -12.01 -4.58 -28.66
CA ASN A 187 -13.26 -3.82 -28.43
C ASN A 187 -13.54 -3.24 -27.03
N GLY A 188 -13.18 -1.95 -26.88
CA GLY A 188 -13.83 -1.01 -25.97
C GLY A 188 -13.01 0.25 -25.68
N MET A 189 -12.84 1.15 -26.65
CA MET A 189 -12.05 2.39 -26.50
C MET A 189 -12.73 3.44 -25.58
N LEU A 190 -12.00 3.89 -24.56
CA LEU A 190 -12.20 5.16 -23.84
C LEU A 190 -10.86 5.90 -23.84
N ILE A 191 -10.83 7.17 -24.26
CA ILE A 191 -9.61 7.98 -24.39
C ILE A 191 -9.49 8.94 -23.20
N ILE A 192 -8.37 8.85 -22.46
CA ILE A 192 -7.92 9.83 -21.46
C ILE A 192 -6.39 9.98 -21.64
N THR A 193 -5.87 11.20 -21.70
CA THR A 193 -4.44 11.48 -21.94
C THR A 193 -3.73 11.98 -20.69
N VAL A 194 -2.57 11.38 -20.35
CA VAL A 194 -1.56 11.90 -19.40
C VAL A 194 -0.17 11.41 -19.86
N SER A 195 0.91 12.22 -19.77
CA SER A 195 2.25 11.81 -20.23
C SER A 195 3.41 12.53 -19.52
N VAL A 196 4.54 11.82 -19.36
CA VAL A 196 5.92 12.32 -19.24
C VAL A 196 6.77 11.56 -20.28
N ASN A 197 7.66 12.23 -21.03
CA ASN A 197 8.35 11.69 -22.22
C ASN A 197 9.88 11.85 -22.18
N SER A 198 10.63 10.95 -22.85
CA SER A 198 11.98 11.19 -23.40
C SER A 198 12.31 10.28 -24.61
N LEU A 199 13.18 10.75 -25.52
CA LEU A 199 13.54 10.20 -26.85
C LEU A 199 14.80 9.28 -26.84
N PRO A 200 15.07 8.49 -27.91
CA PRO A 200 15.99 7.35 -27.88
C PRO A 200 17.50 7.66 -27.98
N CYS A 201 18.31 6.79 -27.35
CA CYS A 201 19.76 6.66 -27.51
C CYS A 201 20.08 5.34 -28.23
N SER A 202 20.88 5.40 -29.30
CA SER A 202 21.23 4.22 -30.13
C SER A 202 22.55 3.53 -29.74
N THR A 203 23.18 3.86 -28.61
CA THR A 203 24.46 3.27 -28.17
C THR A 203 24.60 3.17 -26.64
N CYS A 204 23.51 2.91 -25.92
CA CYS A 204 23.55 2.85 -24.47
C CYS A 204 23.60 1.38 -24.00
N GLU A 205 24.81 0.87 -23.73
CA GLU A 205 25.02 -0.41 -23.04
C GLU A 205 24.43 -0.32 -21.62
N ALA A 206 23.60 -1.29 -21.27
CA ALA A 206 22.81 -1.27 -20.05
C ALA A 206 23.65 -1.57 -18.79
N SER A 207 23.35 -0.78 -17.75
CA SER A 207 23.53 -1.01 -16.32
C SER A 207 24.83 -0.53 -15.67
N HIS A 208 24.73 0.62 -14.99
CA HIS A 208 25.73 1.13 -14.05
C HIS A 208 25.46 0.57 -12.65
N ILE A 209 26.24 -0.43 -12.24
CA ILE A 209 26.96 -0.57 -10.95
C ILE A 209 27.04 -2.07 -10.57
N PRO A 210 28.24 -2.69 -10.65
CA PRO A 210 28.49 -4.01 -10.08
C PRO A 210 28.63 -3.92 -8.55
N GLY A 211 27.84 -4.69 -7.82
CA GLY A 211 28.08 -5.00 -6.40
C GLY A 211 27.11 -4.42 -5.35
N ASN A 212 26.08 -3.67 -5.75
CA ASN A 212 25.11 -3.08 -4.81
C ASN A 212 23.66 -3.50 -5.13
N ARG A 213 22.85 -3.77 -4.08
CA ARG A 213 21.41 -4.05 -4.16
C ARG A 213 20.61 -2.74 -4.02
N LEU A 214 19.55 -2.56 -4.80
CA LEU A 214 18.64 -1.42 -4.66
C LEU A 214 17.79 -1.55 -3.38
N ALA A 215 17.62 -0.42 -2.69
CA ALA A 215 16.81 -0.29 -1.48
C ALA A 215 16.11 1.09 -1.47
N ALA A 216 15.11 1.25 -0.61
CA ALA A 216 14.36 2.47 -0.44
C ALA A 216 14.08 2.70 1.04
N SER A 217 13.93 3.94 1.46
CA SER A 217 13.90 4.30 2.88
C SER A 217 13.01 5.50 3.15
N VAL A 218 12.60 5.64 4.42
CA VAL A 218 12.00 6.86 4.98
C VAL A 218 12.93 7.32 6.10
N ASN A 219 13.38 8.57 6.08
CA ASN A 219 14.40 9.10 7.00
C ASN A 219 15.68 8.25 7.08
N ASN A 220 16.12 7.68 5.96
CA ASN A 220 17.30 6.81 5.84
C ASN A 220 17.22 5.46 6.57
N ILE A 221 16.00 5.04 6.94
CA ILE A 221 15.69 3.70 7.44
C ILE A 221 14.90 2.95 6.37
N SER A 222 15.47 1.86 5.88
CA SER A 222 14.83 0.92 4.98
C SER A 222 14.06 -0.09 5.83
N PHE A 223 12.74 0.00 5.77
CA PHE A 223 11.85 -0.77 6.61
C PHE A 223 11.90 -2.26 6.27
N GLN A 224 12.17 -3.09 7.27
CA GLN A 224 12.09 -4.54 7.15
C GLN A 224 10.83 -5.06 7.85
N LEU A 225 10.12 -6.00 7.23
CA LEU A 225 8.98 -6.66 7.89
C LEU A 225 9.49 -7.55 9.04
N PRO A 226 8.80 -7.57 10.20
CA PRO A 226 9.22 -8.38 11.33
C PRO A 226 9.12 -9.88 11.02
N SER A 227 10.11 -10.64 11.47
CA SER A 227 10.13 -12.09 11.30
C SER A 227 9.41 -12.81 12.44
N GLY A 228 8.45 -13.68 12.13
CA GLY A 228 7.82 -14.61 13.09
C GLY A 228 6.72 -14.01 13.97
N ASN A 229 6.43 -12.71 13.85
CA ASN A 229 5.29 -12.06 14.48
C ASN A 229 4.79 -10.89 13.61
N ASN A 230 3.69 -10.24 14.00
CA ASN A 230 3.27 -8.97 13.41
C ASN A 230 3.30 -7.84 14.46
N ILE A 231 3.47 -6.59 13.99
CA ILE A 231 3.64 -5.42 14.87
C ILE A 231 2.43 -5.23 15.78
N LEU A 232 1.21 -5.39 15.27
CA LEU A 232 -0.03 -5.23 16.04
C LEU A 232 -0.15 -6.24 17.18
N ASN A 233 0.13 -7.51 16.90
CA ASN A 233 0.12 -8.57 17.91
C ASN A 233 1.22 -8.34 18.95
N ALA A 234 2.42 -7.93 18.52
CA ALA A 234 3.51 -7.58 19.42
C ALA A 234 3.17 -6.38 20.31
N TYR A 235 2.53 -5.35 19.76
CA TYR A 235 2.05 -4.19 20.51
C TYR A 235 0.99 -4.58 21.54
N TYR A 236 -0.05 -5.32 21.12
CA TYR A 236 -1.17 -5.69 21.97
C TYR A 236 -0.77 -6.62 23.13
N HIS A 237 0.17 -7.53 22.90
CA HIS A 237 0.66 -8.47 23.92
C HIS A 237 1.98 -8.03 24.59
N HIS A 238 2.46 -6.81 24.31
CA HIS A 238 3.71 -6.26 24.85
C HIS A 238 4.93 -7.19 24.63
N LEU A 239 5.02 -7.80 23.45
CA LEU A 239 6.14 -8.67 23.08
C LEU A 239 7.38 -7.83 22.77
N GLN A 240 8.52 -8.25 23.28
CA GLN A 240 9.81 -7.58 23.06
C GLN A 240 10.53 -8.15 21.84
N GLY A 241 11.37 -7.34 21.19
CA GLY A 241 12.25 -7.78 20.11
C GLY A 241 11.60 -7.91 18.73
N VAL A 242 10.39 -7.36 18.53
CA VAL A 242 9.69 -7.37 17.22
C VAL A 242 9.87 -6.06 16.47
N TYR A 243 9.91 -4.93 17.18
CA TYR A 243 10.11 -3.59 16.62
C TYR A 243 10.74 -2.68 17.66
N THR A 244 11.28 -1.55 17.21
CA THR A 244 11.79 -0.46 18.06
C THR A 244 10.95 0.82 17.87
N GLN A 245 10.99 1.73 18.84
CA GLN A 245 10.11 2.93 18.89
C GLN A 245 10.85 4.24 18.59
N ASP A 246 12.03 4.14 18.01
CA ASP A 246 13.00 5.22 17.81
C ASP A 246 12.95 5.87 16.43
N PHE A 247 11.87 5.62 15.66
CA PHE A 247 11.68 6.25 14.36
C PHE A 247 11.84 7.78 14.44
N PRO A 248 12.85 8.35 13.77
CA PRO A 248 13.26 9.73 14.00
C PRO A 248 12.26 10.72 13.38
N ASP A 249 11.98 11.81 14.11
CA ASP A 249 11.09 12.89 13.66
C ASP A 249 11.67 13.71 12.50
N VAL A 250 13.00 13.70 12.38
CA VAL A 250 13.75 14.42 11.35
C VAL A 250 14.80 13.46 10.75
N PRO A 251 15.17 13.62 9.46
CA PRO A 251 16.26 12.85 8.88
C PRO A 251 17.52 12.97 9.75
N PRO A 252 18.23 11.86 10.04
CA PRO A 252 19.46 11.89 10.84
C PRO A 252 20.55 12.80 10.25
N GLU A 253 20.58 12.92 8.93
CA GLU A 253 21.50 13.77 8.18
C GLU A 253 20.71 14.75 7.31
N LEU A 254 20.98 16.05 7.48
CA LEU A 254 20.38 17.11 6.69
C LEU A 254 21.32 17.50 5.55
N PHE A 255 20.81 17.50 4.33
CA PHE A 255 21.55 17.92 3.13
C PHE A 255 20.60 18.63 2.16
N ASP A 256 21.13 19.12 1.05
CA ASP A 256 20.30 19.65 -0.04
C ASP A 256 19.59 18.48 -0.76
N PHE A 257 18.40 18.12 -0.28
CA PHE A 257 17.66 16.93 -0.74
C PHE A 257 17.39 16.93 -2.25
N THR A 258 17.27 18.12 -2.86
CA THR A 258 16.92 18.30 -4.27
C THR A 258 18.11 18.69 -5.16
N ALA A 259 19.34 18.70 -4.63
CA ALA A 259 20.54 18.92 -5.43
C ALA A 259 20.66 17.90 -6.57
N SER A 260 21.25 18.32 -7.69
CA SER A 260 21.49 17.46 -8.85
C SER A 260 22.69 16.52 -8.69
N ASP A 261 23.61 16.85 -7.79
CA ASP A 261 24.81 16.08 -7.49
C ASP A 261 24.87 15.82 -5.98
N LEU A 262 24.72 14.54 -5.60
CA LEU A 262 24.61 14.09 -4.22
C LEU A 262 25.71 13.09 -3.91
N SER A 263 26.25 13.18 -2.69
CA SER A 263 27.36 12.32 -2.27
C SER A 263 26.97 10.83 -2.29
N PRO A 264 27.81 9.94 -2.85
CA PRO A 264 27.53 8.50 -2.86
C PRO A 264 27.32 7.88 -1.47
N PHE A 265 27.88 8.47 -0.40
CA PHE A 265 27.71 7.98 0.97
C PHE A 265 26.26 8.10 1.48
N LEU A 266 25.44 8.96 0.88
CA LEU A 266 24.03 9.14 1.22
C LEU A 266 23.13 8.03 0.64
N THR A 267 23.68 7.12 -0.18
CA THR A 267 22.89 6.11 -0.90
C THR A 267 22.64 4.82 -0.11
N THR A 268 23.32 4.64 1.02
CA THR A 268 23.20 3.42 1.84
C THR A 268 22.36 3.70 3.08
N PRO A 269 21.11 3.21 3.16
CA PRO A 269 20.29 3.34 4.35
C PRO A 269 20.67 2.30 5.43
N SER A 270 20.23 2.58 6.66
CA SER A 270 20.12 1.56 7.71
C SER A 270 18.91 0.65 7.43
N VAL A 271 18.93 -0.59 7.90
CA VAL A 271 17.79 -1.52 7.77
C VAL A 271 17.27 -1.82 9.16
N ASP A 272 16.01 -1.48 9.43
CA ASP A 272 15.42 -1.70 10.75
C ASP A 272 13.87 -1.81 10.68
N THR A 273 13.26 -2.30 11.75
CA THR A 273 11.80 -2.35 11.97
C THR A 273 11.40 -1.29 13.01
N GLU A 274 11.47 -0.02 12.61
CA GLU A 274 11.17 1.12 13.47
C GLU A 274 9.71 1.59 13.34
N VAL A 275 9.10 1.96 14.46
CA VAL A 275 7.74 2.50 14.52
C VAL A 275 7.71 3.87 15.18
N LYS A 276 6.78 4.72 14.72
CA LYS A 276 6.50 6.01 15.33
C LYS A 276 5.29 5.90 16.26
N VAL A 277 5.52 6.00 17.57
CA VAL A 277 4.44 6.02 18.56
C VAL A 277 3.92 7.44 18.74
N VAL A 278 2.59 7.62 18.66
CA VAL A 278 1.90 8.88 18.88
C VAL A 278 0.76 8.72 19.89
N GLU A 279 0.53 9.77 20.67
CA GLU A 279 -0.55 9.78 21.67
C GLU A 279 -1.91 10.03 21.01
N TYR A 280 -2.96 9.41 21.54
CA TYR A 280 -4.33 9.62 21.07
C TYR A 280 -4.71 11.11 21.08
N GLY A 281 -5.35 11.57 20.00
CA GLY A 281 -5.85 12.92 19.86
C GLY A 281 -4.80 13.97 19.49
N SER A 282 -3.53 13.57 19.37
CA SER A 282 -2.46 14.45 18.86
C SER A 282 -2.76 14.86 17.42
N THR A 283 -2.38 16.10 17.07
CA THR A 283 -2.39 16.58 15.69
C THR A 283 -0.98 16.42 15.15
N VAL A 284 -0.85 15.64 14.08
CA VAL A 284 0.42 15.32 13.45
C VAL A 284 0.50 16.13 12.15
N GLU A 285 1.55 16.93 12.02
CA GLU A 285 1.97 17.52 10.76
C GLU A 285 3.15 16.73 10.23
N LEU A 286 3.03 16.22 9.01
CA LEU A 286 4.08 15.44 8.36
C LEU A 286 4.50 16.16 7.08
N VAL A 287 5.77 16.56 7.04
CA VAL A 287 6.42 17.08 5.84
C VAL A 287 7.12 15.92 5.15
N LEU A 288 6.64 15.59 3.97
CA LEU A 288 7.17 14.55 3.11
C LEU A 288 8.07 15.20 2.06
N GLN A 289 9.39 15.01 2.17
CA GLN A 289 10.39 15.58 1.27
C GLN A 289 10.88 14.53 0.27
N GLY A 290 10.70 14.80 -1.02
CA GLY A 290 11.31 14.04 -2.11
C GLY A 290 12.80 14.34 -2.21
N THR A 291 13.60 13.34 -2.58
CA THR A 291 15.05 13.49 -2.77
C THR A 291 15.47 13.08 -4.17
N ASN A 292 16.57 13.66 -4.64
CA ASN A 292 17.20 13.28 -5.91
C ASN A 292 18.19 12.12 -5.80
N LEU A 293 18.26 11.42 -4.66
CA LEU A 293 19.18 10.30 -4.49
C LEU A 293 18.92 9.22 -5.55
N LEU A 294 20.02 8.71 -6.14
CA LEU A 294 20.01 7.76 -7.24
C LEU A 294 19.20 8.30 -8.44
N ALA A 295 18.03 7.72 -8.68
CA ALA A 295 17.08 8.13 -9.71
C ALA A 295 15.80 8.63 -9.03
N GLY A 296 15.88 9.84 -8.44
CA GLY A 296 14.73 10.47 -7.79
C GLY A 296 13.49 10.39 -8.67
N THR A 297 12.33 10.13 -8.06
CA THR A 297 11.06 9.92 -8.76
C THR A 297 9.91 10.44 -7.90
N GLU A 298 8.68 10.37 -8.41
CA GLU A 298 7.50 10.71 -7.63
C GLU A 298 7.09 9.54 -6.74
N HIS A 299 6.67 9.84 -5.51
CA HIS A 299 6.35 8.83 -4.50
C HIS A 299 4.91 9.02 -4.01
N PRO A 300 3.94 8.21 -4.46
CA PRO A 300 2.59 8.20 -3.90
C PRO A 300 2.64 7.62 -2.49
N MET A 301 2.59 8.46 -1.45
CA MET A 301 2.57 8.02 -0.06
C MET A 301 1.15 7.81 0.41
N HIS A 302 0.89 6.62 0.93
CA HIS A 302 -0.40 6.19 1.47
C HIS A 302 -0.31 5.99 2.98
N LEU A 303 -1.33 6.43 3.72
CA LEU A 303 -1.47 6.21 5.16
C LEU A 303 -2.71 5.35 5.44
N HIS A 304 -2.52 4.24 6.15
CA HIS A 304 -3.60 3.40 6.62
C HIS A 304 -4.33 4.02 7.82
N GLY A 305 -5.60 3.65 7.99
CA GLY A 305 -6.41 4.00 9.16
C GLY A 305 -6.80 5.48 9.31
N HIS A 306 -6.29 6.34 8.45
CA HIS A 306 -6.54 7.77 8.47
C HIS A 306 -6.60 8.31 7.04
N SER A 307 -7.52 9.24 6.81
CA SER A 307 -7.34 10.25 5.78
C SER A 307 -6.72 11.51 6.40
N PHE A 308 -6.09 12.33 5.57
CA PHE A 308 -5.32 13.50 5.97
C PHE A 308 -5.61 14.69 5.05
N TYR A 309 -5.41 15.90 5.59
CA TYR A 309 -5.50 17.14 4.83
C TYR A 309 -4.16 17.47 4.21
N VAL A 310 -4.11 17.68 2.89
CA VAL A 310 -2.90 18.20 2.22
C VAL A 310 -2.91 19.72 2.32
N VAL A 311 -2.11 20.26 3.24
CA VAL A 311 -2.14 21.70 3.57
C VAL A 311 -1.18 22.52 2.72
N GLY A 312 -0.14 21.91 2.15
CA GLY A 312 0.83 22.60 1.32
C GLY A 312 1.65 21.65 0.49
N TRP A 313 2.22 22.15 -0.59
CA TRP A 313 3.20 21.45 -1.41
C TRP A 313 4.06 22.48 -2.14
N GLY A 314 5.24 22.05 -2.59
CA GLY A 314 6.16 22.91 -3.32
C GLY A 314 7.27 22.12 -3.98
N PHE A 315 8.11 22.83 -4.74
CA PHE A 315 9.35 22.29 -5.29
C PHE A 315 10.56 22.79 -4.49
N GLY A 316 11.66 22.07 -4.56
CA GLY A 316 12.87 22.30 -3.76
C GLY A 316 12.80 21.65 -2.38
N ASN A 317 13.64 22.15 -1.47
CA ASN A 317 13.66 21.73 -0.08
C ASN A 317 12.65 22.55 0.73
N PHE A 318 11.88 21.88 1.58
CA PHE A 318 10.95 22.54 2.49
C PHE A 318 11.65 23.55 3.41
N ASP A 319 11.12 24.78 3.44
CA ASP A 319 11.55 25.85 4.34
C ASP A 319 10.49 26.05 5.43
N LYS A 320 10.78 25.52 6.62
CA LYS A 320 9.89 25.57 7.80
C LYS A 320 9.48 26.98 8.21
N ASP A 321 10.23 28.02 7.85
CA ASP A 321 9.97 29.40 8.26
C ASP A 321 9.18 30.18 7.19
N LYS A 322 9.05 29.64 5.96
CA LYS A 322 8.36 30.30 4.84
C LYS A 322 7.16 29.51 4.32
N ASP A 323 7.33 28.22 4.08
CA ASP A 323 6.33 27.40 3.40
C ASP A 323 5.02 27.27 4.19
N PRO A 324 5.03 27.14 5.54
CA PRO A 324 3.79 27.14 6.33
C PRO A 324 2.94 28.40 6.19
N LEU A 325 3.52 29.53 5.75
CA LEU A 325 2.79 30.79 5.54
C LEU A 325 1.85 30.74 4.34
N THR A 326 2.06 29.79 3.41
CA THR A 326 1.24 29.63 2.21
C THR A 326 0.28 28.44 2.28
N TYR A 327 0.18 27.78 3.44
CA TYR A 327 -0.70 26.64 3.61
C TYR A 327 -2.17 26.98 3.35
N ASN A 328 -2.86 26.08 2.65
CA ASN A 328 -4.30 26.07 2.62
C ASN A 328 -4.83 25.51 3.94
N LEU A 329 -5.28 26.41 4.82
CA LEU A 329 -5.90 26.08 6.11
C LEU A 329 -7.42 26.29 6.12
N VAL A 330 -8.03 26.49 4.95
CA VAL A 330 -9.47 26.76 4.81
C VAL A 330 -10.18 25.54 4.26
N ASP A 331 -9.75 25.04 3.11
CA ASP A 331 -10.37 23.92 2.39
C ASP A 331 -9.33 22.96 1.76
N PRO A 332 -8.29 22.53 2.51
CA PRO A 332 -7.32 21.57 1.98
C PRO A 332 -8.00 20.26 1.57
N PRO A 333 -7.58 19.62 0.47
CA PRO A 333 -8.14 18.36 0.03
C PRO A 333 -7.87 17.28 1.10
N TYR A 334 -8.91 16.48 1.37
CA TYR A 334 -8.86 15.38 2.33
C TYR A 334 -8.67 14.06 1.57
N GLN A 335 -7.51 13.43 1.74
CA GLN A 335 -7.04 12.31 0.93
C GLN A 335 -6.40 11.23 1.82
N ASN A 336 -6.27 10.01 1.31
CA ASN A 336 -5.52 8.94 1.98
C ASN A 336 -4.16 8.63 1.30
N THR A 337 -3.96 9.16 0.10
CA THR A 337 -2.76 8.97 -0.71
C THR A 337 -2.40 10.27 -1.42
N ILE A 338 -1.12 10.66 -1.39
CA ILE A 338 -0.63 11.87 -2.07
C ILE A 338 0.74 11.62 -2.69
N ALA A 339 0.93 12.07 -3.93
CA ALA A 339 2.21 11.99 -4.61
C ALA A 339 3.15 13.10 -4.13
N ILE A 340 4.31 12.71 -3.63
CA ILE A 340 5.42 13.61 -3.38
C ILE A 340 6.11 13.90 -4.72
N PRO A 341 6.25 15.17 -5.13
CA PRO A 341 7.02 15.51 -6.32
C PRO A 341 8.49 15.10 -6.15
N LYS A 342 9.13 14.60 -7.22
CA LYS A 342 10.55 14.21 -7.24
C LYS A 342 11.47 15.26 -6.59
N ASN A 343 11.31 16.51 -7.02
CA ASN A 343 12.10 17.66 -6.58
C ASN A 343 11.26 18.57 -5.68
N GLY A 344 10.57 18.01 -4.70
CA GLY A 344 9.63 18.81 -3.93
C GLY A 344 9.22 18.17 -2.63
N TRP A 345 8.24 18.82 -2.01
CA TRP A 345 7.72 18.43 -0.72
C TRP A 345 6.20 18.55 -0.70
N VAL A 346 5.58 17.79 0.19
CA VAL A 346 4.16 17.86 0.50
C VAL A 346 4.01 17.88 2.02
N THR A 347 3.18 18.78 2.54
CA THR A 347 2.80 18.77 3.96
C THR A 347 1.39 18.27 4.11
N ILE A 348 1.22 17.26 4.96
CA ILE A 348 -0.08 16.72 5.36
C ILE A 348 -0.32 16.92 6.84
N ARG A 349 -1.60 17.06 7.22
CA ARG A 349 -2.04 17.07 8.63
C ARG A 349 -3.13 16.05 8.86
N PHE A 350 -3.02 15.29 9.93
CA PHE A 350 -4.09 14.43 10.40
C PHE A 350 -4.15 14.44 11.92
N LYS A 351 -5.27 13.98 12.45
CA LYS A 351 -5.44 13.83 13.89
C LYS A 351 -5.41 12.35 14.23
N ALA A 352 -4.51 11.95 15.13
CA ALA A 352 -4.31 10.57 15.55
C ALA A 352 -5.44 10.12 16.49
N GLN A 353 -6.66 9.96 15.98
CA GLN A 353 -7.87 9.61 16.76
C GLN A 353 -8.30 8.16 16.56
N ASN A 354 -7.49 7.37 15.89
CA ASN A 354 -7.77 5.98 15.61
C ASN A 354 -6.71 5.10 16.30
N PRO A 355 -6.97 4.58 17.51
CA PRO A 355 -6.01 3.78 18.26
C PRO A 355 -5.75 2.46 17.53
N GLY A 356 -4.47 2.11 17.38
CA GLY A 356 -4.06 0.96 16.59
C GLY A 356 -2.69 1.10 15.96
N VAL A 357 -2.36 0.13 15.11
CA VAL A 357 -1.12 0.08 14.34
C VAL A 357 -1.46 0.32 12.88
N TRP A 358 -0.86 1.35 12.28
CA TRP A 358 -1.21 1.86 10.97
C TRP A 358 0.02 1.99 10.08
N PHE A 359 -0.03 1.34 8.93
CA PHE A 359 1.07 1.34 7.97
C PHE A 359 1.08 2.63 7.15
N MET A 360 2.27 3.19 6.91
CA MET A 360 2.46 4.28 5.94
C MET A 360 3.56 3.88 4.97
N HIS A 361 3.27 3.90 3.67
CA HIS A 361 4.22 3.41 2.67
C HIS A 361 4.04 4.07 1.32
N CYS A 362 5.08 3.96 0.50
CA CYS A 362 4.96 4.28 -0.92
C CYS A 362 4.08 3.23 -1.61
N HIS A 363 3.13 3.69 -2.42
CA HIS A 363 2.17 2.85 -3.14
C HIS A 363 2.70 2.32 -4.48
N LEU A 364 4.02 2.40 -4.69
CA LEU A 364 4.73 1.69 -5.75
C LEU A 364 5.29 0.39 -5.16
N GLU A 365 4.85 -0.77 -5.67
CA GLU A 365 5.18 -2.09 -5.08
C GLU A 365 6.67 -2.30 -4.87
N ARG A 366 7.50 -1.99 -5.88
CA ARG A 366 8.95 -2.10 -5.77
C ARG A 366 9.52 -1.26 -4.62
N HIS A 367 8.96 -0.08 -4.34
CA HIS A 367 9.49 0.81 -3.31
C HIS A 367 9.11 0.33 -1.92
N VAL A 368 7.89 -0.19 -1.72
CA VAL A 368 7.50 -0.79 -0.44
C VAL A 368 8.27 -2.08 -0.18
N SER A 369 8.50 -2.93 -1.19
CA SER A 369 9.35 -4.13 -1.07
C SER A 369 10.81 -3.77 -0.73
N TRP A 370 11.32 -2.66 -1.27
CA TRP A 370 12.63 -2.13 -0.94
C TRP A 370 12.71 -1.41 0.41
N GLY A 371 11.61 -1.25 1.14
CA GLY A 371 11.59 -0.68 2.50
C GLY A 371 11.18 0.79 2.60
N MET A 372 10.57 1.41 1.57
CA MET A 372 9.99 2.75 1.66
C MET A 372 8.65 2.74 2.42
N ALA A 373 8.74 2.44 3.70
CA ALA A 373 7.61 2.34 4.60
C ALA A 373 8.00 2.73 6.04
N MET A 374 6.98 2.93 6.86
CA MET A 374 7.08 3.04 8.30
C MET A 374 5.74 2.66 8.92
N THR A 375 5.69 2.52 10.24
CA THR A 375 4.45 2.20 10.96
C THR A 375 4.19 3.23 12.05
N PHE A 376 2.96 3.73 12.13
CA PHE A 376 2.47 4.50 13.27
C PHE A 376 1.79 3.59 14.29
N ILE A 377 2.09 3.78 15.57
CA ILE A 377 1.29 3.24 16.67
C ILE A 377 0.58 4.40 17.34
N VAL A 378 -0.74 4.45 17.19
CA VAL A 378 -1.59 5.40 17.92
C VAL A 378 -2.04 4.71 19.20
N LYS A 379 -1.62 5.26 20.34
CA LYS A 379 -2.01 4.74 21.65
C LYS A 379 -3.50 4.89 21.93
N ASP A 380 -3.97 4.16 22.92
CA ASP A 380 -5.31 4.32 23.47
C ASP A 380 -5.47 5.69 24.15
N GLY A 381 -6.66 6.27 24.00
CA GLY A 381 -7.08 7.43 24.77
C GLY A 381 -7.59 7.06 26.16
N LYS A 382 -8.23 8.03 26.82
CA LYS A 382 -8.71 7.87 28.20
C LYS A 382 -10.09 7.22 28.26
N ASN A 383 -10.92 7.45 27.25
CA ASN A 383 -12.30 6.99 27.23
C ASN A 383 -12.42 5.61 26.55
N PRO A 384 -13.44 4.79 26.88
CA PRO A 384 -13.66 3.50 26.22
C PRO A 384 -13.82 3.60 24.70
N GLU A 385 -14.36 4.72 24.20
CA GLU A 385 -14.49 4.99 22.76
C GLU A 385 -13.18 5.40 22.08
N GLU A 386 -12.11 5.55 22.86
CA GLU A 386 -10.77 5.92 22.40
C GLU A 386 -9.78 4.75 22.56
N GLN A 387 -10.28 3.56 22.92
CA GLN A 387 -9.49 2.34 23.09
C GLN A 387 -9.61 1.43 21.87
N MET A 388 -8.49 0.83 21.48
CA MET A 388 -8.45 -0.21 20.47
C MET A 388 -9.32 -1.41 20.90
N LEU A 389 -10.11 -1.92 19.97
CA LEU A 389 -10.95 -3.09 20.23
C LEU A 389 -10.08 -4.36 20.31
N PRO A 390 -10.52 -5.39 21.04
CA PRO A 390 -9.77 -6.64 21.15
C PRO A 390 -9.70 -7.40 19.80
N PRO A 391 -8.70 -8.27 19.62
CA PRO A 391 -8.56 -9.08 18.42
C PRO A 391 -9.73 -10.07 18.27
N PRO A 392 -10.12 -10.41 17.03
CA PRO A 392 -11.04 -11.51 16.80
C PRO A 392 -10.37 -12.86 17.14
N PRO A 393 -11.14 -13.88 17.55
CA PRO A 393 -10.60 -15.16 17.97
C PRO A 393 -9.98 -15.99 16.83
N ASP A 394 -10.32 -15.69 15.58
CA ASP A 394 -9.87 -16.37 14.36
C ASP A 394 -8.69 -15.65 13.67
N MET A 395 -7.95 -14.80 14.38
CA MET A 395 -6.74 -14.16 13.83
C MET A 395 -5.75 -15.19 13.26
N PRO A 396 -5.23 -14.97 12.03
CA PRO A 396 -4.23 -15.84 11.44
C PRO A 396 -2.97 -15.91 12.31
N GLN A 397 -2.52 -17.13 12.59
CA GLN A 397 -1.35 -17.36 13.44
C GLN A 397 -0.05 -17.10 12.67
N CYS A 398 0.90 -16.42 13.33
CA CYS A 398 2.24 -16.27 12.82
C CYS A 398 3.01 -17.58 12.98
N GLN A 399 3.56 -18.11 11.89
CA GLN A 399 4.39 -19.31 12.00
C GLN A 399 5.73 -18.97 12.65
N ASN A 400 6.18 -19.83 13.57
CA ASN A 400 7.57 -19.81 14.01
C ASN A 400 8.47 -20.19 12.83
N ILE A 401 9.19 -19.22 12.27
CA ILE A 401 10.16 -19.43 11.18
C ILE A 401 11.24 -20.46 11.56
N HIS A 402 11.40 -20.74 12.87
CA HIS A 402 12.27 -21.80 13.38
C HIS A 402 11.98 -23.22 12.85
N SER A 403 10.75 -23.54 12.42
CA SER A 403 10.43 -24.88 11.90
C SER A 403 10.68 -25.08 10.41
N LEU A 404 10.89 -24.00 9.64
CA LEU A 404 11.16 -24.09 8.20
C LEU A 404 12.66 -24.21 7.90
N VAL A 405 13.52 -23.61 8.71
CA VAL A 405 14.99 -23.75 8.58
C VAL A 405 15.44 -25.19 8.88
N GLN A 406 14.86 -25.85 9.89
CA GLN A 406 15.18 -27.26 10.19
C GLN A 406 14.81 -28.25 9.07
N LYS A 407 13.83 -27.93 8.20
CA LYS A 407 13.51 -28.77 7.04
C LYS A 407 14.48 -28.59 5.88
N LEU A 408 15.14 -27.44 5.78
CA LEU A 408 16.18 -27.18 4.78
C LEU A 408 17.54 -27.76 5.22
N ASP A 409 17.84 -27.76 6.52
CA ASP A 409 19.06 -28.39 7.05
C ASP A 409 19.01 -29.93 7.03
N SER A 410 17.82 -30.55 6.97
CA SER A 410 17.69 -32.01 6.81
C SER A 410 17.91 -32.53 5.37
N PHE A 411 18.16 -31.65 4.40
CA PHE A 411 18.53 -32.01 3.03
C PHE A 411 20.04 -31.89 2.74
N PHE A 412 20.83 -31.46 3.74
CA PHE A 412 22.29 -31.47 3.70
C PHE A 412 22.87 -32.31 4.84
N PHE A 413 22.56 -33.60 4.87
CA PHE A 413 23.44 -34.65 5.43
C PHE A 413 23.18 -35.99 4.73
#